data_AF-A0A2E6ZLA3-F1
#
_entry.id   AF-A0A2E6ZLA3-F1
#
_cell.length_a   1.000
_cell.length_b   1.000
_cell.length_c   1.000
_cell.angle_alpha   90.00
_cell.angle_beta   90.00
_cell.angle_gamma   90.00
#
_symmetry.space_group_name_H-M   'P 1'
#
loop_
_entity.id
_entity.type
_entity.pdbx_description
1 polymer ?
#
loop_
_entity_poly.entity_id
_entity_poly.type
_entity_poly.pdbx_seq_one_letter_code
_entity_poly.pdbx_strand_id
1 'polypeptide(L)'
;MLFLTDNFFQNHPEWTNLRAPKGFHLPHPDIHLPHLPKPHGFLPHLLDQYIHSRWNHYFLQCCLASAFLILLLLIGDTLKTAIVVGIASSAFTIFVVPNSVAATPRKVIGGHLLAALIGTIIALLLQSPFLIEIVLEKRYILDMAAALSVGVGIFVMVVTNTEHPPAAGTSLGLVIQCCQSSVGVDWSSISFILVSALLLSIVRIALRDRMVNLL
;
A
#
# COMPACT_ATOMS: atom_id res chain seq x y z
N MET A 1 -20.44 -43.33 9.28
CA MET A 1 -19.32 -43.59 10.22
C MET A 1 -19.72 -43.16 11.64
N LEU A 2 -20.86 -43.66 12.12
CA LEU A 2 -21.49 -43.26 13.40
C LEU A 2 -22.14 -44.47 14.09
N PHE A 3 -21.71 -45.68 13.72
CA PHE A 3 -22.30 -46.96 14.16
C PHE A 3 -21.26 -47.98 14.66
N LEU A 4 -19.99 -47.56 14.84
CA LEU A 4 -18.90 -48.44 15.28
C LEU A 4 -18.36 -48.11 16.68
N THR A 5 -18.78 -47.01 17.30
CA THR A 5 -18.30 -46.61 18.64
C THR A 5 -19.07 -47.26 19.78
N ASP A 6 -20.37 -47.55 19.60
CA ASP A 6 -21.22 -47.97 20.73
C ASP A 6 -21.00 -49.44 21.14
N ASN A 7 -20.55 -50.30 20.23
CA ASN A 7 -20.27 -51.71 20.52
C ASN A 7 -18.92 -51.96 21.21
N PHE A 8 -18.01 -50.97 21.25
CA PHE A 8 -16.70 -51.14 21.87
C PHE A 8 -16.76 -50.98 23.40
N PHE A 9 -17.67 -50.12 23.90
CA PHE A 9 -17.80 -49.83 25.33
C PHE A 9 -18.62 -50.88 26.10
N GLN A 10 -19.39 -51.75 25.42
CA GLN A 10 -20.20 -52.78 26.08
C GLN A 10 -19.39 -54.02 26.51
N ASN A 11 -18.21 -54.26 25.92
CA ASN A 11 -17.43 -55.49 26.13
C ASN A 11 -16.30 -55.37 27.18
N HIS A 12 -16.14 -54.20 27.82
CA HIS A 12 -15.09 -53.96 28.81
C HIS A 12 -15.64 -53.24 30.07
N PRO A 13 -16.21 -53.96 31.05
CA PRO A 13 -16.84 -53.36 32.23
C PRO A 13 -15.85 -52.67 33.18
N GLU A 14 -14.54 -52.91 33.04
CA GLU A 14 -13.47 -52.31 33.85
C GLU A 14 -13.30 -50.79 33.72
N TRP A 15 -13.80 -50.15 32.66
CA TRP A 15 -13.60 -48.70 32.41
C TRP A 15 -14.71 -47.80 32.96
N THR A 16 -15.73 -48.38 33.61
CA THR A 16 -16.89 -47.64 34.16
C THR A 16 -16.58 -46.86 35.44
N ASN A 17 -15.42 -47.07 36.06
CA ASN A 17 -15.07 -46.53 37.38
C ASN A 17 -13.87 -45.56 37.41
N LEU A 18 -13.41 -45.05 36.25
CA LEU A 18 -12.37 -44.04 36.22
C LEU A 18 -12.95 -42.65 36.53
N ARG A 19 -12.86 -42.25 37.80
CA ARG A 19 -13.02 -40.86 38.23
C ARG A 19 -12.00 -39.99 37.48
N ALA A 20 -12.47 -38.95 36.80
CA ALA A 20 -11.61 -37.95 36.19
C ALA A 20 -10.59 -37.41 37.22
N PRO A 21 -9.30 -37.30 36.89
CA PRO A 21 -8.32 -36.75 37.81
C PRO A 21 -8.69 -35.30 38.14
N LYS A 22 -8.57 -34.95 39.42
CA LYS A 22 -8.83 -33.59 39.94
C LYS A 22 -8.08 -32.57 39.08
N GLY A 23 -8.82 -31.58 38.58
CA GLY A 23 -8.37 -30.61 37.60
C GLY A 23 -7.00 -30.01 37.96
N PHE A 24 -6.11 -30.04 36.99
CA PHE A 24 -4.87 -29.28 37.03
C PHE A 24 -5.25 -27.79 36.94
N HIS A 25 -5.21 -27.08 38.06
CA HIS A 25 -5.36 -25.62 38.09
C HIS A 25 -4.14 -25.01 37.39
N LEU A 26 -4.30 -24.66 36.11
CA LEU A 26 -3.36 -23.77 35.45
C LEU A 26 -3.48 -22.40 36.12
N PRO A 27 -2.38 -21.80 36.64
CA PRO A 27 -2.42 -20.42 37.06
C PRO A 27 -2.75 -19.57 35.83
N HIS A 28 -3.90 -18.88 35.87
CA HIS A 28 -4.21 -17.89 34.85
C HIS A 28 -3.10 -16.83 34.89
N PRO A 29 -2.45 -16.52 33.75
CA PRO A 29 -1.61 -15.34 33.70
C PRO A 29 -2.52 -14.13 34.00
N ASP A 30 -2.16 -13.35 35.01
CA ASP A 30 -2.77 -12.05 35.29
C ASP A 30 -2.41 -11.11 34.13
N ILE A 31 -3.10 -11.27 33.00
CA ILE A 31 -3.04 -10.33 31.90
C ILE A 31 -3.79 -9.11 32.40
N HIS A 32 -3.04 -8.14 32.93
CA HIS A 32 -3.52 -6.77 33.13
C HIS A 32 -3.94 -6.22 31.77
N LEU A 33 -5.18 -6.53 31.37
CA LEU A 33 -5.81 -5.92 30.21
C LEU A 33 -5.94 -4.44 30.55
N PRO A 34 -5.35 -3.51 29.76
CA PRO A 34 -5.60 -2.10 29.96
C PRO A 34 -7.11 -1.87 29.89
N HIS A 35 -7.65 -1.16 30.88
CA HIS A 35 -9.07 -0.85 30.98
C HIS A 35 -9.50 -0.06 29.73
N LEU A 36 -10.08 -0.74 28.74
CA LEU A 36 -10.68 -0.11 27.58
C LEU A 36 -11.85 0.75 28.07
N PRO A 37 -11.81 2.08 27.90
CA PRO A 37 -12.95 2.92 28.26
C PRO A 37 -14.14 2.51 27.39
N LYS A 38 -15.26 2.20 28.04
CA LYS A 38 -16.52 1.90 27.34
C LYS A 38 -16.94 3.14 26.57
N PRO A 39 -17.25 3.06 25.25
CA PRO A 39 -17.77 4.20 24.52
C PRO A 39 -19.13 4.56 25.11
N HIS A 40 -19.25 5.76 25.68
CA HIS A 40 -20.51 6.33 26.16
C HIS A 40 -20.78 7.57 25.32
N GLY A 41 -21.66 7.42 24.34
CA GLY A 41 -22.10 8.50 23.47
C GLY A 41 -22.72 7.91 22.21
N PHE A 42 -23.99 8.18 21.99
CA PHE A 42 -24.80 7.65 20.89
C PHE A 42 -24.46 8.31 19.52
N LEU A 43 -23.45 9.19 19.48
CA LEU A 43 -22.87 9.76 18.24
C LEU A 43 -21.34 9.99 18.36
N PRO A 44 -20.49 8.95 18.22
CA PRO A 44 -19.03 9.12 18.20
C PRO A 44 -18.37 8.65 16.89
N HIS A 45 -19.11 8.54 15.77
CA HIS A 45 -18.65 7.77 14.61
C HIS A 45 -18.14 8.58 13.39
N LEU A 46 -18.40 9.89 13.30
CA LEU A 46 -17.98 10.68 12.11
C LEU A 46 -16.72 11.51 12.31
N LEU A 47 -16.37 11.88 13.55
CA LEU A 47 -15.24 12.74 13.84
C LEU A 47 -14.52 12.20 15.07
N ASP A 48 -13.26 11.82 14.90
CA ASP A 48 -12.43 11.30 15.98
C ASP A 48 -12.30 12.36 17.08
N GLN A 49 -12.73 12.00 18.29
CA GLN A 49 -12.76 12.86 19.46
C GLN A 49 -11.34 13.22 19.96
N TYR A 50 -10.31 12.52 19.47
CA TYR A 50 -8.89 12.76 19.78
C TYR A 50 -8.24 13.92 19.00
N ILE A 51 -8.93 14.50 18.01
CA ILE A 51 -8.45 15.63 17.18
C ILE A 51 -8.07 16.86 18.03
N HIS A 52 -8.77 17.09 19.14
CA HIS A 52 -8.69 18.35 19.87
C HIS A 52 -7.42 18.52 20.72
N SER A 53 -6.69 17.43 21.02
CA SER A 53 -5.53 17.47 21.92
C SER A 53 -4.19 17.77 21.21
N ARG A 54 -4.09 17.56 19.88
CA ARG A 54 -2.83 17.82 19.13
C ARG A 54 -3.05 18.52 17.79
N TRP A 55 -4.14 19.28 17.63
CA TRP A 55 -4.63 19.80 16.35
C TRP A 55 -3.59 20.55 15.50
N ASN A 56 -2.65 21.26 16.13
CA ASN A 56 -1.57 21.95 15.44
C ASN A 56 -0.65 21.01 14.62
N HIS A 57 -0.41 19.78 15.08
CA HIS A 57 0.43 18.82 14.35
C HIS A 57 -0.32 18.27 13.13
N TYR A 58 -1.61 17.96 13.28
CA TYR A 58 -2.48 17.54 12.19
C TYR A 58 -2.57 18.62 11.10
N PHE A 59 -2.83 19.86 11.51
CA PHE A 59 -2.96 20.98 10.58
C PHE A 59 -1.66 21.25 9.82
N LEU A 60 -0.51 21.22 10.51
CA LEU A 60 0.79 21.41 9.87
C LEU A 60 1.16 20.27 8.92
N GLN A 61 0.86 19.01 9.26
CA GLN A 61 1.11 17.87 8.36
C GLN A 61 0.25 17.95 7.09
N CYS A 62 -1.03 18.32 7.21
CA CYS A 62 -1.92 18.51 6.06
C CYS A 62 -1.49 19.71 5.19
N CYS A 63 -1.06 20.82 5.80
CA CYS A 63 -0.53 21.97 5.06
C CYS A 63 0.77 21.60 4.32
N LEU A 64 1.67 20.87 4.98
CA LEU A 64 2.93 20.44 4.37
C LEU A 64 2.71 19.44 3.23
N ALA A 65 1.81 18.47 3.42
CA ALA A 65 1.39 17.55 2.37
C ALA A 65 0.77 18.30 1.19
N SER A 66 -0.14 19.24 1.44
CA SER A 66 -0.79 20.03 0.40
C SER A 66 0.21 20.91 -0.36
N ALA A 67 1.14 21.58 0.34
CA ALA A 67 2.19 22.37 -0.30
C ALA A 67 3.10 21.50 -1.18
N PHE A 68 3.45 20.30 -0.71
CA PHE A 68 4.24 19.35 -1.48
C PHE A 68 3.48 18.85 -2.72
N LEU A 69 2.18 18.57 -2.60
CA LEU A 69 1.32 18.19 -3.72
C LEU A 69 1.17 19.31 -4.75
N ILE A 70 0.97 20.55 -4.31
CA ILE A 70 0.91 21.72 -5.19
C ILE A 70 2.22 21.88 -5.95
N LEU A 71 3.37 21.76 -5.26
CA LEU A 71 4.68 21.84 -5.91
C LEU A 71 4.88 20.71 -6.93
N LEU A 72 4.53 19.47 -6.58
CA LEU A 72 4.60 18.33 -7.52
C LEU A 72 3.70 18.50 -8.73
N LEU A 73 2.49 19.02 -8.55
CA LEU A 73 1.54 19.26 -9.64
C LEU A 73 1.97 20.44 -10.52
N LEU A 74 2.68 21.43 -9.96
CA LEU A 74 3.22 22.55 -10.73
C LEU A 74 4.44 22.13 -11.58
N ILE A 75 5.24 21.18 -11.07
CA ILE A 75 6.41 20.62 -11.78
C ILE A 75 5.97 19.51 -12.76
N GLY A 76 4.95 18.74 -12.39
CA GLY A 76 4.38 17.68 -13.20
C GLY A 76 3.58 18.26 -14.34
N ASP A 77 4.22 18.37 -15.50
CA ASP A 77 3.60 18.80 -16.75
C ASP A 77 2.22 18.14 -16.95
N THR A 78 1.23 18.90 -17.44
CA THR A 78 -0.20 18.49 -17.48
C THR A 78 -0.46 17.18 -18.21
N LEU A 79 0.50 16.73 -19.03
CA LEU A 79 0.44 15.47 -19.75
C LEU A 79 0.71 14.24 -18.86
N LYS A 80 1.34 14.36 -17.68
CA LYS A 80 1.83 13.22 -16.84
C LYS A 80 0.93 12.90 -15.63
N THR A 81 -0.35 13.22 -15.71
CA THR A 81 -1.29 13.22 -14.57
C THR A 81 -1.28 11.91 -13.77
N ALA A 82 -1.27 10.75 -14.41
CA ALA A 82 -1.31 9.46 -13.71
C ALA A 82 -0.05 9.20 -12.86
N ILE A 83 1.14 9.58 -13.37
CA ILE A 83 2.40 9.48 -12.65
C ILE A 83 2.38 10.39 -11.42
N VAL A 84 1.94 11.65 -11.62
CA VAL A 84 1.86 12.64 -10.55
C VAL A 84 0.88 12.20 -9.46
N VAL A 85 -0.25 11.59 -9.83
CA VAL A 85 -1.21 11.01 -8.86
C VAL A 85 -0.57 9.88 -8.04
N GLY A 86 0.26 9.02 -8.65
CA GLY A 86 1.00 7.98 -7.92
C GLY A 86 2.02 8.55 -6.92
N ILE A 87 2.75 9.60 -7.29
CA ILE A 87 3.67 10.31 -6.38
C ILE A 87 2.87 11.05 -5.29
N ALA A 88 1.75 11.68 -5.64
CA ALA A 88 0.88 12.37 -4.70
C ALA A 88 0.33 11.43 -3.62
N SER A 89 -0.13 10.24 -4.02
CA SER A 89 -0.56 9.19 -3.10
C SER A 89 0.58 8.72 -2.20
N SER A 90 1.82 8.68 -2.70
CA SER A 90 3.01 8.38 -1.87
C SER A 90 3.25 9.45 -0.81
N ALA A 91 3.12 10.72 -1.18
CA ALA A 91 3.23 11.84 -0.24
C ALA A 91 2.19 11.72 0.87
N PHE A 92 0.93 11.44 0.50
CA PHE A 92 -0.14 11.19 1.46
C PHE A 92 0.22 10.07 2.44
N THR A 93 0.66 8.90 1.95
CA THR A 93 1.05 7.78 2.84
C THR A 93 2.16 8.16 3.81
N ILE A 94 3.16 8.92 3.35
CA ILE A 94 4.31 9.33 4.17
C ILE A 94 3.93 10.34 5.24
N PHE A 95 3.10 11.34 4.92
CA PHE A 95 2.75 12.40 5.86
C PHE A 95 1.61 12.03 6.80
N VAL A 96 0.66 11.21 6.32
CA VAL A 96 -0.54 10.82 7.08
C VAL A 96 -0.28 9.58 7.93
N VAL A 97 0.44 8.58 7.38
CA VAL A 97 0.69 7.30 8.06
C VAL A 97 2.19 6.98 8.07
N PRO A 98 3.02 7.85 8.70
CA PRO A 98 4.49 7.77 8.64
C PRO A 98 5.06 6.46 9.20
N ASN A 99 4.34 5.85 10.14
CA ASN A 99 4.72 4.60 10.83
C ASN A 99 4.26 3.33 10.08
N SER A 100 3.54 3.46 8.97
CA SER A 100 3.18 2.31 8.15
C SER A 100 4.41 1.66 7.52
N VAL A 101 4.33 0.35 7.30
CA VAL A 101 5.36 -0.42 6.60
C VAL A 101 5.54 0.09 5.16
N ALA A 102 4.44 0.49 4.51
CA ALA A 102 4.43 1.06 3.17
C ALA A 102 5.16 2.41 3.07
N ALA A 103 5.18 3.22 4.14
CA ALA A 103 5.90 4.48 4.15
C ALA A 103 7.43 4.32 4.26
N THR A 104 7.97 3.12 4.53
CA THR A 104 9.43 2.95 4.69
C THR A 104 10.20 3.33 3.41
N PRO A 105 11.34 4.07 3.51
CA PRO A 105 12.12 4.53 2.36
C PRO A 105 12.47 3.42 1.39
N ARG A 106 12.78 2.23 1.93
CA ARG A 106 13.05 1.04 1.13
C ARG A 106 11.85 0.64 0.27
N LYS A 107 10.63 0.63 0.82
CA LYS A 107 9.42 0.30 0.07
C LYS A 107 9.03 1.41 -0.90
N VAL A 108 9.16 2.69 -0.51
CA VAL A 108 8.87 3.84 -1.40
C VAL A 108 9.81 3.86 -2.61
N ILE A 109 11.12 3.84 -2.39
CA ILE A 109 12.12 3.87 -3.47
C ILE A 109 12.04 2.57 -4.29
N GLY A 110 12.01 1.41 -3.62
CA GLY A 110 11.95 0.11 -4.29
C GLY A 110 10.70 -0.08 -5.13
N GLY A 111 9.54 0.31 -4.59
CA GLY A 111 8.26 0.24 -5.31
C GLY A 111 8.25 1.14 -6.54
N HIS A 112 8.67 2.40 -6.42
CA HIS A 112 8.74 3.32 -7.57
C HIS A 112 9.79 2.90 -8.61
N LEU A 113 10.92 2.34 -8.18
CA LEU A 113 11.93 1.77 -9.08
C LEU A 113 11.37 0.59 -9.89
N LEU A 114 10.70 -0.36 -9.23
CA LEU A 114 10.12 -1.52 -9.90
C LEU A 114 8.94 -1.14 -10.80
N ALA A 115 8.08 -0.23 -10.35
CA ALA A 115 7.02 0.33 -11.16
C ALA A 115 7.56 1.02 -12.41
N ALA A 116 8.63 1.83 -12.26
CA ALA A 116 9.27 2.47 -13.39
C ALA A 116 9.86 1.44 -14.37
N LEU A 117 10.57 0.43 -13.85
CA LEU A 117 11.15 -0.62 -14.67
C LEU A 117 10.09 -1.39 -15.47
N ILE A 118 9.04 -1.87 -14.81
CA ILE A 118 7.97 -2.68 -15.42
C ILE A 118 7.15 -1.84 -16.39
N GLY A 119 6.77 -0.62 -15.99
CA GLY A 119 6.07 0.34 -16.85
C GLY A 119 6.85 0.67 -18.11
N THR A 120 8.17 0.92 -17.99
CA THR A 120 9.04 1.20 -19.14
C THR A 120 9.21 -0.02 -20.05
N ILE A 121 9.37 -1.24 -19.50
CA ILE A 121 9.46 -2.46 -20.33
C ILE A 121 8.19 -2.64 -21.17
N ILE A 122 7.01 -2.52 -20.55
CA ILE A 122 5.74 -2.68 -21.26
C ILE A 122 5.52 -1.54 -22.26
N ALA A 123 5.85 -0.30 -21.89
CA ALA A 123 5.83 0.84 -22.80
C ALA A 123 6.68 0.61 -24.06
N LEU A 124 7.91 0.13 -23.90
CA LEU A 124 8.81 -0.18 -25.02
C LEU A 124 8.26 -1.30 -25.91
N LEU A 125 7.61 -2.31 -25.33
CA LEU A 125 6.93 -3.36 -26.10
C LEU A 125 5.80 -2.77 -26.95
N LEU A 126 4.97 -1.90 -26.39
CA LEU A 126 3.88 -1.24 -27.13
C LEU A 126 4.37 -0.29 -28.22
N GLN A 127 5.54 0.33 -28.03
CA GLN A 127 6.17 1.20 -29.02
C GLN A 127 6.82 0.44 -30.20
N SER A 128 6.83 -0.90 -30.18
CA SER A 128 7.34 -1.68 -31.30
C SER A 128 6.54 -1.38 -32.58
N PRO A 129 7.20 -1.34 -33.76
CA PRO A 129 6.54 -0.96 -35.01
C PRO A 129 5.34 -1.86 -35.37
N PHE A 130 5.32 -3.10 -34.86
CA PHE A 130 4.21 -4.02 -35.04
C PHE A 130 2.99 -3.70 -34.16
N LEU A 131 3.22 -3.27 -32.91
CA LEU A 131 2.14 -3.05 -31.95
C LEU A 131 1.64 -1.61 -31.95
N ILE A 132 2.47 -0.64 -32.30
CA ILE A 132 2.14 0.78 -32.14
C ILE A 132 0.94 1.21 -33.00
N GLU A 133 0.86 0.73 -34.25
CA GLU A 133 -0.28 1.01 -35.13
C GLU A 133 -1.58 0.43 -34.57
N ILE A 134 -1.52 -0.82 -34.07
CA ILE A 134 -2.67 -1.53 -33.49
C ILE A 134 -3.14 -0.82 -32.20
N VAL A 135 -2.22 -0.35 -31.37
CA VAL A 135 -2.51 0.33 -30.11
C VAL A 135 -3.14 1.71 -30.34
N LEU A 136 -2.67 2.43 -31.37
CA LEU A 136 -3.23 3.73 -31.76
C LEU A 136 -4.64 3.58 -32.35
N GLU A 137 -4.91 2.51 -33.09
CA GLU A 137 -6.24 2.22 -33.62
C GLU A 137 -7.20 1.72 -32.51
N LYS A 138 -6.70 0.93 -31.55
CA LYS A 138 -7.51 0.21 -30.56
C LYS A 138 -7.11 0.55 -29.13
N ARG A 139 -7.72 1.61 -28.59
CA ARG A 139 -7.41 2.13 -27.24
C ARG A 139 -7.56 1.10 -26.11
N TYR A 140 -8.48 0.14 -26.23
CA TYR A 140 -8.65 -0.90 -25.20
C TYR A 140 -7.41 -1.78 -25.02
N ILE A 141 -6.54 -1.92 -26.03
CA ILE A 141 -5.30 -2.69 -25.93
C ILE A 141 -4.29 -1.98 -25.03
N LEU A 142 -4.25 -0.64 -25.09
CA LEU A 142 -3.45 0.17 -24.17
C LEU A 142 -3.94 -0.02 -22.73
N ASP A 143 -5.26 0.00 -22.50
CA ASP A 143 -5.83 -0.18 -21.17
C ASP A 143 -5.52 -1.58 -20.60
N MET A 144 -5.60 -2.63 -21.44
CA MET A 144 -5.20 -3.99 -21.05
C MET A 144 -3.71 -4.09 -20.73
N ALA A 145 -2.84 -3.44 -21.50
CA ALA A 145 -1.40 -3.41 -21.24
C ALA A 145 -1.07 -2.62 -19.97
N ALA A 146 -1.80 -1.54 -19.69
CA ALA A 146 -1.67 -0.77 -18.47
C ALA A 146 -2.12 -1.58 -17.24
N ALA A 147 -3.24 -2.31 -17.34
CA ALA A 147 -3.68 -3.23 -16.31
C ALA A 147 -2.68 -4.38 -16.08
N LEU A 148 -2.11 -4.94 -17.15
CA LEU A 148 -1.06 -5.95 -17.07
C LEU A 148 0.19 -5.40 -16.37
N SER A 149 0.59 -4.17 -16.68
CA SER A 149 1.71 -3.47 -16.02
C SER A 149 1.50 -3.32 -14.53
N VAL A 150 0.30 -2.92 -14.12
CA VAL A 150 -0.06 -2.85 -12.70
C VAL A 150 -0.02 -4.24 -12.04
N GLY A 151 -0.60 -5.26 -12.66
CA GLY A 151 -0.62 -6.62 -12.12
C GLY A 151 0.78 -7.21 -11.95
N VAL A 152 1.62 -7.10 -12.98
CA VAL A 152 3.04 -7.53 -12.92
C VAL A 152 3.80 -6.70 -11.89
N GLY A 153 3.57 -5.39 -11.84
CA GLY A 153 4.12 -4.47 -10.85
C GLY A 153 3.85 -4.93 -9.42
N ILE A 154 2.59 -5.20 -9.10
CA ILE A 154 2.17 -5.68 -7.78
C ILE A 154 2.84 -7.02 -7.47
N PHE A 155 2.80 -7.99 -8.39
CA PHE A 155 3.41 -9.30 -8.19
C PHE A 155 4.90 -9.18 -7.89
N VAL A 156 5.65 -8.42 -8.68
CA VAL A 156 7.10 -8.24 -8.47
C VAL A 156 7.35 -7.54 -7.14
N MET A 157 6.60 -6.48 -6.80
CA MET A 157 6.74 -5.78 -5.51
C MET A 157 6.47 -6.67 -4.30
N VAL A 158 5.51 -7.60 -4.40
CA VAL A 158 5.24 -8.60 -3.36
C VAL A 158 6.42 -9.56 -3.23
N VAL A 159 6.92 -10.09 -4.34
CA VAL A 159 8.06 -11.02 -4.35
C VAL A 159 9.32 -10.35 -3.79
N THR A 160 9.56 -9.08 -4.09
CA THR A 160 10.74 -8.33 -3.61
C THR A 160 10.55 -7.70 -2.24
N ASN A 161 9.37 -7.85 -1.60
CA ASN A 161 9.01 -7.21 -0.34
C ASN A 161 9.19 -5.68 -0.36
N THR A 162 8.83 -5.06 -1.48
CA THR A 162 8.87 -3.60 -1.70
C THR A 162 7.48 -3.07 -2.03
N GLU A 163 6.46 -3.58 -1.34
CA GLU A 163 5.07 -3.19 -1.53
C GLU A 163 4.88 -1.70 -1.24
N HIS A 164 4.63 -0.94 -2.29
CA HIS A 164 4.25 0.47 -2.19
C HIS A 164 3.07 0.71 -3.12
N PRO A 165 1.83 0.56 -2.63
CA PRO A 165 0.63 0.65 -3.46
C PRO A 165 0.57 1.90 -4.37
N PRO A 166 1.01 3.10 -3.93
CA PRO A 166 1.08 4.27 -4.80
C PRO A 166 1.95 4.11 -6.06
N ALA A 167 2.98 3.26 -6.02
CA ALA A 167 3.85 3.00 -7.17
C ALA A 167 3.13 2.27 -8.31
N ALA A 168 2.07 1.51 -8.02
CA ALA A 168 1.24 0.90 -9.08
C ALA A 168 0.65 1.96 -10.02
N GLY A 169 0.19 3.09 -9.48
CA GLY A 169 -0.31 4.22 -10.28
C GLY A 169 0.76 4.85 -11.17
N THR A 170 2.02 4.86 -10.70
CA THR A 170 3.17 5.31 -11.48
C THR A 170 3.48 4.37 -12.66
N SER A 171 3.42 3.05 -12.45
CA SER A 171 3.59 2.05 -13.53
C SER A 171 2.51 2.18 -14.60
N LEU A 172 1.25 2.35 -14.17
CA LEU A 172 0.11 2.61 -15.05
C LEU A 172 0.34 3.88 -15.89
N GLY A 173 0.75 4.97 -15.23
CA GLY A 173 0.98 6.25 -15.88
C GLY A 173 2.05 6.19 -16.96
N LEU A 174 3.15 5.46 -16.75
CA LEU A 174 4.19 5.27 -17.76
C LEU A 174 3.68 4.55 -19.01
N VAL A 175 2.82 3.54 -18.86
CA VAL A 175 2.24 2.82 -20.00
C VAL A 175 1.24 3.68 -20.77
N ILE A 176 0.44 4.49 -20.08
CA ILE A 176 -0.51 5.38 -20.75
C ILE A 176 0.23 6.50 -21.51
N GLN A 177 1.30 7.02 -20.93
CA GLN A 177 2.09 8.11 -21.50
C GLN A 177 2.86 7.69 -22.77
N CYS A 178 3.28 6.43 -22.86
CA CYS A 178 4.27 6.00 -23.86
C CYS A 178 3.81 6.13 -25.31
N CYS A 179 2.50 6.15 -25.55
CA CYS A 179 1.92 6.34 -26.88
C CYS A 179 1.67 7.82 -27.22
N GLN A 180 1.90 8.73 -26.28
CA GLN A 180 1.65 10.16 -26.43
C GLN A 180 2.94 10.98 -26.50
N SER A 181 4.01 10.50 -25.85
CA SER A 181 5.37 10.98 -26.04
C SER A 181 5.99 10.43 -27.32
N SER A 182 6.83 11.22 -27.99
CA SER A 182 7.64 10.83 -29.14
C SER A 182 8.34 9.47 -28.91
N VAL A 183 8.37 8.62 -29.94
CA VAL A 183 8.89 7.24 -29.90
C VAL A 183 10.22 7.15 -29.12
N GLY A 184 10.23 6.34 -28.05
CA GLY A 184 11.41 6.13 -27.21
C GLY A 184 11.12 6.14 -25.71
N VAL A 185 12.19 6.01 -24.93
CA VAL A 185 12.14 6.06 -23.47
C VAL A 185 11.93 7.50 -22.99
N ASP A 186 10.86 7.71 -22.22
CA ASP A 186 10.59 8.98 -21.53
C ASP A 186 11.51 9.18 -20.32
N TRP A 187 12.78 9.52 -20.58
CA TRP A 187 13.78 9.78 -19.54
C TRP A 187 13.33 10.87 -18.56
N SER A 188 12.53 11.84 -19.00
CA SER A 188 11.98 12.91 -18.16
C SER A 188 10.96 12.39 -17.14
N SER A 189 10.16 11.38 -17.49
CA SER A 189 9.18 10.77 -16.58
C SER A 189 9.88 9.88 -15.56
N ILE A 190 10.84 9.07 -16.01
CA ILE A 190 11.63 8.19 -15.13
C ILE A 190 12.42 9.02 -14.12
N SER A 191 13.14 10.06 -14.57
CA SER A 191 13.91 10.92 -13.65
C SER A 191 13.00 11.62 -12.64
N PHE A 192 11.83 12.11 -13.06
CA PHE A 192 10.83 12.71 -12.18
C PHE A 192 10.36 11.74 -11.09
N ILE A 193 10.05 10.49 -11.45
CA ILE A 193 9.62 9.44 -10.49
C ILE A 193 10.71 9.20 -9.46
N LEU A 194 11.95 8.97 -9.91
CA LEU A 194 13.08 8.62 -9.03
C LEU A 194 13.46 9.78 -8.10
N VAL A 195 13.54 11.00 -8.63
CA VAL A 195 13.83 12.20 -7.83
C VAL A 195 12.73 12.43 -6.80
N SER A 196 11.46 12.31 -7.19
CA SER A 196 10.34 12.49 -6.27
C SER A 196 10.31 11.42 -5.18
N ALA A 197 10.53 10.15 -5.52
CA ALA A 197 10.61 9.05 -4.55
C ALA A 197 11.77 9.21 -3.57
N LEU A 198 12.93 9.69 -4.05
CA LEU A 198 14.09 10.00 -3.23
C LEU A 198 13.83 11.17 -2.29
N LEU A 199 13.29 12.28 -2.81
CA LEU A 199 12.92 13.45 -2.02
C LEU A 199 11.93 13.09 -0.92
N LEU A 200 10.87 12.36 -1.26
CA LEU A 200 9.88 11.86 -0.30
C LEU A 200 10.52 11.00 0.80
N SER A 201 11.47 10.15 0.42
CA SER A 201 12.19 9.30 1.37
C SER A 201 13.10 10.10 2.30
N ILE A 202 13.79 11.12 1.79
CA ILE A 202 14.61 12.04 2.59
C ILE A 202 13.73 12.83 3.56
N VAL A 203 12.64 13.40 3.07
CA VAL A 203 11.67 14.17 3.88
C VAL A 203 11.11 13.29 4.99
N ARG A 204 10.75 12.04 4.70
CA ARG A 204 10.31 11.10 5.73
C ARG A 204 11.37 10.89 6.80
N ILE A 205 12.63 10.66 6.42
CA ILE A 205 13.72 10.44 7.38
C ILE A 205 13.92 11.69 8.25
N ALA A 206 13.95 12.88 7.63
CA ALA A 206 14.14 14.14 8.33
C ALA A 206 12.97 14.50 9.27
N LEU A 207 11.73 14.15 8.89
CA LEU A 207 10.53 14.43 9.67
C LEU A 207 10.10 13.25 10.55
N ARG A 208 10.84 12.13 10.56
CA ARG A 208 10.47 10.92 11.31
C ARG A 208 10.22 11.20 12.78
N ASP A 209 11.08 12.02 13.38
CA ASP A 209 11.01 12.35 14.80
C ASP A 209 9.96 13.44 15.12
N ARG A 210 9.38 14.07 14.08
CA ARG A 210 8.41 15.16 14.19
C ARG A 210 6.99 14.76 13.78
N MET A 211 6.80 13.63 13.10
CA MET A 211 5.51 13.19 12.58
C MET A 211 4.81 12.24 13.56
N VAL A 212 3.57 12.59 13.92
CA VAL A 212 2.67 11.75 14.71
C VAL A 212 1.79 10.96 13.73
N ASN A 213 1.45 9.71 14.06
CA ASN A 213 0.55 8.91 13.24
C ASN A 213 -0.85 9.54 13.25
N LEU A 214 -1.45 9.74 12.07
CA LEU A 214 -2.78 10.35 11.95
C LEU A 214 -3.93 9.31 11.94
N LEU A 215 -3.60 8.01 11.96
CA LEU A 215 -4.51 6.85 12.07
C LEU A 215 -4.25 6.06 13.35
#